data_AF-A0AAN1Q400-F1
#
_entry.id   AF-A0AAN1Q400-F1
#
_cell.length_a   1.000
_cell.length_b   1.000
_cell.length_c   1.000
_cell.angle_alpha   90.00
_cell.angle_beta   90.00
_cell.angle_gamma   90.00
#
_symmetry.space_group_name_H-M   'P 1'
#
loop_
_entity.id
_entity.type
_entity.pdbx_description
1 polymer ?
#
loop_
_entity_poly.entity_id
_entity_poly.type
_entity_poly.pdbx_seq_one_letter_code
_entity_poly.pdbx_strand_id
1 'polypeptide(L)' 'MELTIGLIIGTSIILAILCGILSIYYYRHTKKLNGTIWVLIGIAFLCLAGFFVWVVWFGL' A
#
# COMPACT_ATOMS: atom_id res chain seq x y z
N MET A 1 4.07 -10.22 19.67
CA MET A 1 2.91 -9.49 19.13
C MET A 1 3.38 -8.24 18.38
N GLU A 2 4.22 -7.40 18.98
CA GLU A 2 4.71 -6.15 18.36
C GLU A 2 5.55 -6.36 17.10
N LEU A 3 6.43 -7.39 17.08
CA LEU A 3 7.24 -7.71 15.90
C LEU A 3 6.40 -8.13 14.69
N THR A 4 5.34 -8.91 14.92
CA THR A 4 4.43 -9.39 13.87
C THR A 4 3.66 -8.23 13.24
N ILE A 5 3.20 -7.28 14.06
CA ILE A 5 2.50 -6.08 13.60
C ILE A 5 3.45 -5.17 12.81
N GLY A 6 4.68 -4.98 13.29
CA GLY A 6 5.71 -4.25 12.56
C GLY A 6 6.02 -4.88 11.19
N LEU A 7 6.05 -6.22 11.11
CA LEU A 7 6.26 -6.94 9.85
C LEU A 7 5.10 -6.74 8.86
N ILE A 8 3.85 -6.73 9.35
CA ILE A 8 2.64 -6.50 8.54
C ILE A 8 2.64 -5.08 7.98
N ILE A 9 2.97 -4.09 8.82
CA ILE A 9 3.07 -2.67 8.41
C ILE A 9 4.14 -2.52 7.34
N GLY A 10 5.36 -3.03 7.58
CA GLY A 10 6.46 -2.94 6.63
C GLY A 10 6.14 -3.59 5.29
N THR A 11 5.57 -4.80 5.33
CA THR A 11 5.20 -5.54 4.10
C THR A 11 4.10 -4.83 3.31
N SER A 12 3.12 -4.24 4.00
CA SER A 12 2.03 -3.48 3.37
C SER A 12 2.53 -2.20 2.67
N ILE A 13 3.51 -1.50 3.27
CA ILE A 13 4.15 -0.32 2.67
C ILE A 13 4.94 -0.72 1.42
N ILE A 14 5.73 -1.80 1.49
CA ILE A 14 6.50 -2.31 0.34
C ILE A 14 5.55 -2.70 -0.80
N LEU A 15 4.45 -3.38 -0.49
CA LEU A 15 3.41 -3.70 -1.48
C LEU A 15 2.78 -2.44 -2.07
N ALA A 16 2.47 -1.42 -1.27
CA ALA A 16 1.89 -0.17 -1.76
C ALA A 16 2.85 0.55 -2.75
N ILE A 17 4.15 0.56 -2.46
CA ILE A 17 5.18 1.14 -3.34
C ILE A 17 5.29 0.35 -4.65
N LEU A 18 5.41 -0.99 -4.56
CA LEU A 18 5.43 -1.87 -5.74
C LEU A 18 4.17 -1.69 -6.59
N CYS A 19 3.01 -1.52 -5.94
CA CYS A 19 1.72 -1.32 -6.58
C CYS A 19 1.65 0.03 -7.31
N GLY A 20 2.19 1.09 -6.70
CA GLY A 20 2.36 2.40 -7.33
C GLY A 20 3.29 2.37 -8.55
N ILE A 21 4.44 1.70 -8.44
CA ILE A 21 5.40 1.55 -9.56
C ILE A 21 4.77 0.79 -10.73
N LEU A 22 4.07 -0.32 -10.45
CA LEU A 22 3.40 -1.10 -11.47
C LEU A 22 2.27 -0.32 -12.14
N SER A 23 1.53 0.46 -11.36
CA SER A 23 0.51 1.37 -11.89
C SER A 23 1.10 2.38 -12.88
N ILE A 24 2.19 3.06 -12.52
CA ILE A 24 2.87 4.04 -13.38
C ILE A 24 3.33 3.36 -14.68
N TYR A 25 3.86 2.13 -14.57
CA TYR A 25 4.25 1.32 -15.72
C TYR A 25 3.07 0.99 -16.65
N TYR A 26 1.95 0.53 -16.10
CA TYR A 26 0.73 0.24 -16.87
C TYR A 26 0.07 1.49 -17.46
N TYR A 27 0.16 2.63 -16.77
CA TYR A 27 -0.32 3.92 -17.27
C TYR A 27 0.47 4.39 -18.50
N ARG A 28 1.79 4.17 -18.51
CA ARG A 28 2.66 4.44 -19.66
C ARG A 28 2.36 3.54 -20.87
N HIS A 29 2.01 2.27 -20.65
CA HIS A 29 1.72 1.29 -21.71
C HIS A 29 0.25 1.30 -22.20
N THR A 30 -0.42 2.46 -22.18
CA THR A 30 -1.79 2.68 -22.71
C THR A 30 -2.91 1.79 -22.13
N LYS A 31 -2.65 1.03 -21.06
CA LYS A 31 -3.66 0.27 -20.30
C LYS A 31 -4.16 1.08 -19.09
N LYS A 32 -4.71 2.26 -19.37
CA LYS A 32 -5.14 3.26 -18.37
C LYS A 32 -6.09 2.70 -17.30
N LEU A 33 -7.03 1.82 -17.69
CA LEU A 33 -7.95 1.16 -16.75
C LEU A 33 -7.20 0.28 -15.72
N ASN A 34 -6.20 -0.48 -16.17
CA ASN A 34 -5.44 -1.36 -15.31
C ASN A 34 -4.50 -0.60 -14.38
N GLY A 35 -3.93 0.52 -14.87
CA GLY A 35 -3.14 1.44 -14.05
C GLY A 35 -3.98 2.06 -12.93
N THR A 36 -5.17 2.57 -13.23
CA THR A 36 -6.06 3.17 -12.22
C THR A 36 -6.46 2.19 -11.12
N ILE A 37 -6.78 0.94 -11.46
CA ILE A 37 -7.11 -0.10 -10.47
C ILE A 37 -5.91 -0.37 -9.55
N TRP A 38 -4.70 -0.45 -10.11
CA TRP A 38 -3.47 -0.60 -9.33
C TRP A 38 -3.17 0.63 -8.45
N VAL A 39 -3.45 1.86 -8.91
CA VAL A 39 -3.36 3.05 -8.02
C VAL A 39 -4.32 2.91 -6.85
N LEU A 40 -5.58 2.56 -7.12
CA LEU A 40 -6.62 2.47 -6.09
C LEU A 40 -6.25 1.43 -5.01
N ILE A 41 -5.73 0.29 -5.45
CA ILE A 41 -5.24 -0.78 -4.57
C ILE A 41 -4.03 -0.29 -3.76
N GLY A 42 -3.06 0.37 -4.40
CA GLY A 42 -1.89 0.92 -3.70
C GLY A 42 -2.27 1.95 -2.63
N ILE A 43 -3.22 2.85 -2.93
CA ILE A 43 -3.76 3.82 -1.96
C ILE A 43 -4.48 3.12 -0.81
N ALA A 44 -5.29 2.09 -1.09
CA ALA A 44 -5.97 1.32 -0.04
C ALA A 44 -4.98 0.65 0.91
N PHE A 45 -3.90 0.04 0.38
CA PHE A 45 -2.82 -0.53 1.20
C PHE A 45 -2.05 0.53 2.00
N LEU A 46 -1.82 1.72 1.43
CA LEU A 46 -1.17 2.83 2.13
C LEU A 46 -2.04 3.33 3.30
N CYS A 47 -3.34 3.48 3.08
CA CYS A 47 -4.31 3.80 4.14
C CYS A 47 -4.37 2.72 5.21
N LEU A 48 -4.34 1.44 4.82
CA LEU A 48 -4.30 0.33 5.77
C LEU A 48 -3.02 0.38 6.63
N ALA A 49 -1.85 0.57 5.99
CA ALA A 49 -0.59 0.69 6.70
C ALA A 49 -0.59 1.90 7.65
N GLY A 50 -1.11 3.05 7.20
CA GLY A 50 -1.29 4.23 8.02
C GLY A 50 -2.23 4.00 9.21
N PHE A 51 -3.32 3.27 9.01
CA PHE A 51 -4.24 2.88 10.08
C PHE A 51 -3.56 1.98 11.11
N PHE A 52 -2.81 0.97 10.67
CA PHE A 52 -2.05 0.10 11.58
C PHE A 52 -0.95 0.86 12.34
N VAL A 53 -0.25 1.78 11.69
CA VAL A 53 0.73 2.67 12.37
C VAL A 53 0.03 3.56 13.40
N TRP A 54 -1.13 4.13 13.06
CA TRP A 54 -1.92 4.94 13.98
C TRP A 54 -2.35 4.13 15.20
N VAL A 55 -2.91 2.93 15.01
CA VAL A 55 -3.33 2.04 16.10
C VAL A 55 -2.16 1.69 17.01
N VAL A 56 -0.99 1.38 16.44
CA VAL A 56 0.23 1.07 17.22
C VAL A 56 0.70 2.30 18.01
N TRP A 57 0.68 3.49 17.42
CA TRP A 57 1.18 4.71 18.08
C TRP A 57 0.22 5.25 19.15
N PHE A 58 -1.09 5.18 18.90
CA PHE A 58 -2.12 5.68 19.81
C PHE A 58 -2.61 4.63 20.81
N GLY A 59 -2.17 3.38 20.70
CA GLY A 59 -2.31 2.35 21.73
C GLY A 59 -3.76 2.09 22.17
N LEU A 60 -4.68 1.98 21.20
CA LEU A 60 -6.10 1.69 21.43
C LEU A 60 -6.37 0.18 21.50
#